data_AF-A0A953RJQ3-F1
#
_entry.id   AF-A0A953RJQ3-F1
#
_cell.length_a   1.000
_cell.length_b   1.000
_cell.length_c   1.000
_cell.angle_alpha   90.00
_cell.angle_beta   90.00
_cell.angle_gamma   90.00
#
_symmetry.space_group_name_H-M   'P 1'
#
loop_
_entity.id
_entity.type
_entity.pdbx_description
1 polymer ?
#
loop_
_entity_poly.entity_id
_entity_poly.type
_entity_poly.pdbx_seq_one_letter_code
_entity_poly.pdbx_strand_id
1 'polypeptide(L)'
;MHAVVMESLEEYLADALEPATQREIEAHLCTCKMCREEIRSMQDVSQLFVSLRSSEVFDLSPGFYAGVRQKVGERQATPTFAGLFAMDFAFGRRLAFASLLTLAVLGSYLISSEIAYQGGPSPEAVMAEQDSPTFESAPARDNMLVTLTAYEQH
;
A
#
# COMPACT_ATOMS: atom_id res chain seq x y z
N MET A 1 -35.86 -9.56 10.21
CA MET A 1 -35.65 -10.04 8.82
C MET A 1 -35.46 -11.55 8.78
N HIS A 2 -36.37 -12.35 9.36
CA HIS A 2 -36.39 -13.82 9.14
C HIS A 2 -37.09 -14.16 7.82
N ALA A 3 -38.12 -13.38 7.43
CA ALA A 3 -38.89 -13.60 6.20
C ALA A 3 -38.02 -13.59 4.93
N VAL A 4 -37.05 -12.68 4.83
CA VAL A 4 -36.12 -12.59 3.67
C VAL A 4 -35.30 -13.87 3.50
N VAL A 5 -34.88 -14.50 4.60
CA VAL A 5 -34.15 -15.78 4.55
C VAL A 5 -35.07 -16.91 4.14
N MET A 6 -36.33 -16.90 4.58
CA MET A 6 -37.32 -17.94 4.27
C MET A 6 -37.85 -17.85 2.82
N GLU A 7 -38.04 -16.64 2.30
CA GLU A 7 -38.55 -16.39 0.94
C GLU A 7 -37.51 -16.71 -0.13
N SER A 8 -36.23 -16.49 0.16
CA SER A 8 -35.11 -16.71 -0.78
C SER A 8 -34.25 -17.93 -0.42
N LEU A 9 -34.75 -18.84 0.42
CA LEU A 9 -33.98 -19.97 0.95
C LEU A 9 -33.56 -20.95 -0.14
N GLU A 10 -34.49 -21.31 -1.03
CA GLU A 10 -34.24 -22.26 -2.12
C GLU A 10 -33.20 -21.73 -3.10
N GLU A 11 -33.33 -20.46 -3.48
CA GLU A 11 -32.39 -19.78 -4.37
C GLU A 11 -31.01 -19.64 -3.71
N TYR A 12 -30.96 -19.47 -2.37
CA TYR A 12 -29.72 -19.39 -1.60
C TYR A 12 -29.01 -20.75 -1.55
N LEU A 13 -29.76 -21.83 -1.32
CA LEU A 13 -29.22 -23.20 -1.37
C LEU A 13 -28.82 -23.64 -2.78
N ALA A 14 -29.44 -23.07 -3.82
CA ALA A 14 -29.11 -23.32 -5.22
C ALA A 14 -27.95 -22.46 -5.76
N ASP A 15 -27.37 -21.56 -4.94
CA ASP A 15 -26.34 -20.59 -5.34
C ASP A 15 -26.76 -19.72 -6.55
N ALA A 16 -28.07 -19.45 -6.65
CA ALA A 16 -28.69 -18.72 -7.76
C ALA A 16 -29.06 -17.28 -7.38
N LEU A 17 -28.64 -16.82 -6.20
CA LEU A 17 -28.98 -15.49 -5.69
C LEU A 17 -28.20 -14.36 -6.36
N GLU A 18 -28.83 -13.20 -6.43
CA GLU A 18 -28.12 -11.97 -6.76
C GLU A 18 -27.11 -11.62 -5.64
N PRO A 19 -25.90 -11.09 -5.99
CA PRO A 19 -24.84 -10.83 -5.02
C PRO A 19 -25.20 -9.83 -3.91
N ALA A 20 -26.17 -8.95 -4.15
CA ALA A 20 -26.65 -8.01 -3.14
C ALA A 20 -27.46 -8.72 -2.05
N THR A 21 -28.46 -9.50 -2.46
CA THR A 21 -29.32 -10.29 -1.58
C THR A 21 -28.54 -11.36 -0.83
N GLN A 22 -27.53 -11.97 -1.47
CA GLN A 22 -26.67 -12.95 -0.82
C GLN A 22 -25.95 -12.37 0.41
N ARG A 23 -25.39 -11.15 0.30
CA ARG A 23 -24.71 -10.49 1.41
C ARG A 23 -25.65 -10.15 2.56
N GLU A 24 -26.89 -9.79 2.26
CA GLU A 24 -27.92 -9.51 3.28
C GLU A 24 -28.29 -10.77 4.07
N ILE A 25 -28.46 -11.89 3.37
CA ILE A 25 -28.71 -13.19 4.01
C ILE A 25 -27.49 -13.63 4.82
N GLU A 26 -26.27 -13.53 4.30
CA GLU A 26 -25.05 -13.89 5.03
C GLU A 26 -24.86 -13.04 6.30
N ALA A 27 -25.13 -11.73 6.23
CA ALA A 27 -25.10 -10.85 7.40
C ALA A 27 -26.14 -11.26 8.45
N HIS A 28 -27.33 -11.68 8.01
CA HIS A 28 -28.35 -12.23 8.90
C HIS A 28 -27.90 -13.55 9.54
N LEU A 29 -27.33 -14.48 8.76
CA LEU A 29 -26.86 -15.76 9.25
C LEU A 29 -25.73 -15.63 10.25
N CYS A 30 -24.86 -14.62 10.14
CA CYS A 30 -23.86 -14.32 11.16
C CYS A 30 -24.52 -14.03 12.52
N THR A 31 -25.65 -13.32 12.52
CA THR A 31 -26.31 -12.82 13.73
C THR A 31 -27.35 -13.79 14.30
N CYS A 32 -28.08 -14.52 13.44
CA CYS A 32 -29.16 -15.41 13.86
C CYS A 32 -28.72 -16.88 13.93
N LYS A 33 -28.67 -17.43 15.14
CA LYS A 33 -28.32 -18.84 15.36
C LYS A 33 -29.38 -19.81 14.84
N MET A 34 -30.66 -19.47 14.98
CA MET A 34 -31.78 -20.32 14.57
C MET A 34 -31.77 -20.58 13.06
N CYS A 35 -31.72 -19.52 12.24
CA CYS A 35 -31.67 -19.66 10.77
C CYS A 35 -30.44 -20.44 10.30
N ARG A 36 -29.29 -20.26 10.98
CA ARG A 36 -28.07 -21.01 10.67
C ARG A 36 -28.21 -22.50 10.96
N GLU A 37 -28.86 -22.88 12.05
CA GLU A 37 -29.11 -24.28 12.39
C GLU A 37 -30.10 -24.93 11.41
N GLU A 38 -31.12 -24.19 11.00
CA GLU A 38 -32.11 -24.65 10.02
C GLU A 38 -31.48 -24.91 8.65
N ILE A 39 -30.74 -23.93 8.09
CA ILE A 39 -30.01 -24.10 6.82
C ILE A 39 -29.02 -25.26 6.89
N ARG A 40 -28.30 -25.40 8.01
CA ARG A 40 -27.36 -26.50 8.20
C ARG A 40 -28.05 -27.86 8.16
N SER A 41 -29.19 -27.99 8.83
CA SER A 41 -29.95 -29.26 8.81
C SER A 41 -30.45 -29.62 7.40
N MET A 42 -30.83 -28.63 6.59
CA MET A 42 -31.21 -28.85 5.19
C MET A 42 -30.01 -29.28 4.33
N GLN A 43 -28.85 -28.64 4.51
CA GLN A 43 -27.61 -29.03 3.84
C GLN A 43 -27.16 -30.44 4.20
N ASP A 44 -27.29 -30.84 5.46
CA ASP A 44 -26.96 -32.18 5.94
C ASP A 44 -27.83 -33.24 5.22
N VAL A 45 -29.12 -32.95 5.04
CA VAL A 45 -30.04 -33.81 4.28
C VAL A 45 -29.64 -33.87 2.79
N SER A 46 -29.29 -32.73 2.17
CA SER A 46 -28.80 -32.72 0.79
C SER A 46 -27.53 -33.57 0.61
N GLN A 47 -26.61 -33.57 1.57
CA GLN A 47 -25.40 -34.40 1.54
C GLN A 47 -25.71 -35.89 1.63
N LEU A 48 -26.73 -36.29 2.41
CA LEU A 48 -27.19 -37.69 2.43
C LEU A 48 -27.66 -38.12 1.04
N PHE A 49 -28.39 -37.27 0.31
CA PHE A 49 -28.79 -37.57 -1.07
C PHE A 49 -27.60 -37.68 -2.03
N VAL A 50 -26.55 -36.87 -1.84
CA VAL A 50 -25.30 -37.01 -2.60
C VAL A 50 -24.61 -38.35 -2.31
N SER A 51 -24.62 -38.81 -1.05
CA SER A 51 -24.03 -40.11 -0.68
C SER A 51 -24.76 -41.32 -1.26
N LEU A 52 -26.07 -41.17 -1.54
CA LEU A 52 -26.90 -42.18 -2.20
C LEU A 52 -26.77 -42.16 -3.72
N ARG A 53 -26.16 -41.12 -4.30
CA ARG A 53 -25.91 -41.07 -5.74
C ARG A 53 -24.91 -42.18 -6.06
N SER A 54 -25.34 -43.13 -6.89
CA SER A 54 -24.46 -44.19 -7.41
C SER A 54 -23.19 -43.56 -7.97
N SER A 55 -22.03 -44.11 -7.60
CA SER A 55 -20.74 -43.79 -8.21
C SER A 55 -20.66 -44.35 -9.63
N GLU A 56 -21.67 -44.08 -10.45
CA GLU A 56 -21.49 -44.14 -11.90
C GLU A 56 -20.45 -43.08 -12.22
N VAL A 57 -19.25 -43.57 -12.57
CA VAL A 57 -18.19 -42.74 -13.12
C VAL A 57 -18.78 -42.12 -14.38
N PHE A 58 -19.25 -40.89 -14.27
CA PHE A 58 -19.56 -40.09 -15.45
C PHE A 58 -18.28 -40.06 -16.27
N ASP A 59 -18.31 -40.68 -17.44
CA ASP A 59 -17.26 -40.53 -18.45
C ASP A 59 -17.36 -39.09 -18.96
N LEU A 60 -16.87 -38.16 -18.14
CA LEU A 60 -16.80 -36.75 -18.44
C LEU A 60 -15.96 -36.64 -19.71
N SER A 61 -16.55 -36.06 -20.76
CA SER A 61 -15.86 -35.94 -22.03
C SER A 61 -14.49 -35.26 -21.80
N PRO A 62 -13.43 -35.70 -22.50
CA PRO A 62 -12.07 -35.20 -22.25
C PRO A 62 -11.93 -33.67 -22.41
N GLY A 63 -12.88 -33.01 -23.09
CA GLY A 63 -12.96 -31.56 -23.22
C GLY A 63 -13.66 -30.83 -22.05
N PHE A 64 -14.42 -31.52 -21.21
CA PHE A 64 -15.17 -30.90 -20.11
C PHE A 64 -14.26 -30.24 -19.08
N TYR A 65 -13.22 -30.94 -18.63
CA TYR A 65 -12.25 -30.39 -17.68
C TYR A 65 -11.47 -29.20 -18.26
N ALA A 66 -11.17 -29.22 -19.57
CA ALA A 66 -10.56 -28.08 -20.23
C ALA A 66 -11.49 -26.86 -20.23
N GLY A 67 -12.76 -27.06 -20.55
CA GLY A 67 -13.79 -26.00 -20.54
C GLY A 67 -14.04 -25.43 -19.14
N VAL A 68 -14.09 -26.27 -18.09
CA VAL A 68 -14.26 -25.80 -16.71
C VAL A 68 -13.07 -24.97 -16.26
N ARG A 69 -11.83 -25.43 -16.51
CA ARG A 69 -10.62 -24.66 -16.14
C ARG A 69 -10.59 -23.30 -16.83
N GLN A 70 -10.96 -23.23 -18.11
CA GLN A 70 -11.04 -21.97 -18.83
C GLN A 70 -12.08 -21.03 -18.20
N LYS A 71 -13.30 -21.53 -17.96
CA LYS A 71 -14.41 -20.72 -17.43
C LYS A 71 -14.19 -20.25 -15.98
N VAL A 72 -13.51 -21.05 -15.16
CA VAL A 72 -13.11 -20.67 -13.80
C VAL A 72 -11.99 -19.64 -13.83
N GLY A 73 -10.99 -19.81 -14.71
CA GLY A 73 -9.93 -18.84 -14.92
C GLY A 73 -10.47 -17.47 -15.36
N GLU A 74 -11.47 -17.44 -16.24
CA GLU A 74 -12.13 -16.20 -16.70
C GLU A 74 -12.92 -15.49 -15.59
N ARG A 75 -13.59 -16.24 -14.69
CA ARG A 75 -14.31 -15.65 -13.54
C ARG A 75 -13.40 -15.19 -12.41
N GLN A 76 -12.27 -15.87 -12.20
CA GLN A 76 -11.34 -15.58 -11.12
C GLN A 76 -10.27 -14.56 -11.52
N ALA A 77 -10.17 -14.23 -12.81
CA ALA A 77 -9.37 -13.12 -13.30
C ALA A 77 -10.04 -11.76 -12.99
N THR A 78 -10.26 -11.46 -11.71
CA THR A 78 -10.11 -10.07 -11.26
C THR A 78 -8.61 -9.79 -11.29
N PRO A 79 -8.12 -8.94 -12.22
CA PRO A 79 -6.70 -8.65 -12.27
C PRO A 79 -6.32 -7.90 -11.00
N THR A 80 -5.64 -8.58 -10.07
CA THR A 80 -5.00 -7.99 -8.88
C THR A 80 -4.15 -6.76 -9.24
N PHE A 81 -3.67 -6.68 -10.48
CA PHE A 81 -2.92 -5.56 -11.04
C PHE A 81 -3.75 -4.30 -11.28
N ALA A 82 -5.06 -4.38 -11.51
CA ALA A 82 -5.91 -3.19 -11.67
C ALA A 82 -6.07 -2.40 -10.35
N GLY A 83 -5.95 -3.09 -9.21
CA GLY A 83 -5.94 -2.46 -7.88
C GLY A 83 -4.66 -1.67 -7.58
N LEU A 84 -3.53 -2.07 -8.17
CA LEU A 84 -2.25 -1.35 -8.05
C LEU A 84 -2.31 -0.02 -8.82
N PHE A 85 -2.78 -0.03 -10.06
CA PHE A 85 -2.92 1.20 -10.86
C PHE A 85 -3.97 2.18 -10.32
N ALA A 86 -5.00 1.70 -9.59
CA ALA A 86 -5.99 2.56 -8.94
C ALA A 86 -5.48 3.21 -7.64
N MET A 87 -4.53 2.58 -6.93
CA MET A 87 -3.85 3.15 -5.76
C MET A 87 -2.86 4.28 -6.14
N ASP A 88 -2.37 4.31 -7.38
CA ASP A 88 -1.29 5.21 -7.81
C ASP A 88 -1.70 6.68 -7.98
N PHE A 89 -2.97 7.00 -8.28
CA PHE A 89 -3.33 8.40 -8.56
C PHE A 89 -3.34 9.29 -7.31
N ALA A 90 -3.86 8.78 -6.19
CA ALA A 90 -3.87 9.51 -4.93
C ALA A 90 -2.49 9.48 -4.24
N PHE A 91 -1.76 8.37 -4.35
CA PHE A 91 -0.41 8.23 -3.81
C PHE A 91 0.60 9.07 -4.60
N GLY A 92 0.57 9.03 -5.92
CA GLY A 92 1.44 9.82 -6.80
C GLY A 92 1.28 11.32 -6.58
N ARG A 93 0.04 11.80 -6.42
CA ARG A 93 -0.20 13.22 -6.09
C ARG A 93 0.40 13.61 -4.74
N ARG A 94 0.23 12.78 -3.70
CA ARG A 94 0.83 13.03 -2.37
C ARG A 94 2.35 13.00 -2.41
N LEU A 95 2.93 12.08 -3.18
CA LEU A 95 4.37 11.96 -3.37
C LEU A 95 4.96 13.16 -4.12
N ALA A 96 4.27 13.64 -5.17
CA ALA A 96 4.67 14.83 -5.91
C ALA A 96 4.60 16.11 -5.05
N PHE A 97 3.58 16.26 -4.21
CA PHE A 97 3.51 17.38 -3.27
C PHE A 97 4.59 17.29 -2.19
N ALA A 98 4.88 16.08 -1.70
CA ALA A 98 5.95 15.87 -0.73
C ALA A 98 7.32 16.24 -1.31
N SER A 99 7.62 15.82 -2.54
CA SER A 99 8.90 16.15 -3.20
C SER A 99 9.03 17.63 -3.54
N LEU A 100 7.95 18.29 -3.94
CA LEU A 100 7.95 19.74 -4.18
C LEU A 100 8.13 20.53 -2.87
N LEU A 101 7.48 20.10 -1.78
CA LEU A 101 7.66 20.73 -0.47
C LEU A 101 9.08 20.58 0.05
N THR A 102 9.68 19.39 -0.06
CA THR A 102 11.06 19.19 0.38
C THR A 102 12.02 20.04 -0.43
N LEU A 103 11.86 20.13 -1.75
CA LEU A 103 12.64 21.03 -2.61
C LEU A 103 12.47 22.51 -2.22
N ALA A 104 11.23 22.94 -1.94
CA ALA A 104 10.95 24.31 -1.55
C ALA A 104 11.59 24.67 -0.19
N VAL A 105 11.52 23.76 0.79
CA VAL A 105 12.15 23.95 2.10
C VAL A 105 13.67 23.97 1.98
N LEU A 106 14.25 23.01 1.25
CA LEU A 106 15.70 22.92 1.09
C LEU A 106 16.24 24.13 0.31
N GLY A 107 15.55 24.55 -0.75
CA GLY A 107 15.90 25.76 -1.51
C GLY A 107 15.79 27.03 -0.66
N SER A 108 14.74 27.15 0.16
CA SER A 108 14.59 28.28 1.09
C SER A 108 15.67 28.30 2.16
N TYR A 109 16.05 27.13 2.68
CA TYR A 109 17.13 27.02 3.65
C TYR A 109 18.47 27.45 3.05
N LEU A 110 18.80 27.00 1.84
CA LEU A 110 20.02 27.40 1.15
C LEU A 110 20.06 28.91 0.90
N ILE A 111 18.98 29.50 0.36
CA ILE A 111 18.91 30.95 0.11
C ILE A 111 19.06 31.74 1.42
N SER A 112 18.45 31.27 2.50
CA SER A 112 18.49 31.96 3.79
C SER A 112 19.87 31.82 4.45
N SER A 113 20.53 30.68 4.27
CA SER A 113 21.91 30.47 4.71
C SER A 113 22.90 31.34 3.95
N GLU A 114 22.72 31.57 2.64
CA GLU A 114 23.56 32.50 1.88
C GLU A 114 23.38 33.96 2.32
N ILE A 115 22.15 34.37 2.66
CA ILE A 115 21.87 35.71 3.18
C ILE A 115 22.44 35.89 4.60
N ALA A 116 22.40 34.85 5.43
CA ALA A 116 23.01 34.86 6.76
C ALA A 116 24.55 34.82 6.69
N TYR A 117 25.12 34.21 5.65
CA TYR A 117 26.57 34.13 5.42
C TYR A 117 27.18 35.40 4.80
N GLN A 118 26.37 36.41 4.43
CA GLN A 118 26.86 37.77 4.16
C GLN A 118 27.45 38.45 5.41
N GLY A 119 27.35 37.83 6.59
CA GLY A 119 28.09 38.18 7.80
C GLY A 119 29.45 37.49 7.91
N GLY A 120 30.24 37.43 6.83
CA GLY A 120 31.67 37.14 6.94
C GLY A 120 32.34 38.11 7.93
N PRO A 121 33.46 37.72 8.59
CA PRO A 121 34.07 38.54 9.63
C PRO A 121 34.25 39.96 9.11
N SER A 122 33.68 40.93 9.83
CA SER A 122 33.78 42.34 9.43
C SER A 122 35.25 42.68 9.11
N PRO A 123 35.54 43.53 8.13
CA PRO A 123 36.92 43.91 7.80
C PRO A 123 37.68 44.43 9.03
N GLU A 124 36.96 44.93 10.04
CA GLU A 124 37.49 45.32 11.35
C GLU A 124 37.98 44.13 12.20
N ALA A 125 37.29 42.99 12.18
CA ALA A 125 37.70 41.76 12.87
C ALA A 125 38.91 41.08 12.21
N VAL A 126 39.01 41.15 10.87
CA VAL A 126 40.17 40.63 10.13
C VAL A 126 41.41 41.50 10.37
N MET A 127 41.24 42.82 10.46
CA MET A 127 42.35 43.73 10.79
C MET A 127 42.76 43.66 12.27
N ALA A 128 41.82 43.39 13.19
CA ALA A 128 42.12 43.18 14.60
C ALA A 128 42.91 41.88 14.86
N GLU A 129 42.69 40.84 14.06
CA GLU A 129 43.45 39.58 14.16
C GLU A 129 44.87 39.71 13.56
N GLN A 130 45.06 40.57 12.56
CA GLN A 130 46.39 40.90 12.03
C GLN A 130 47.27 41.71 13.00
N ASP A 131 46.68 42.43 13.96
CA ASP A 131 47.41 43.26 14.93
C ASP A 131 47.73 42.51 16.24
N SER A 132 47.45 41.20 16.31
CA SER A 132 47.90 40.37 17.43
C SER A 132 49.40 40.06 17.31
N PRO A 133 50.21 40.30 18.35
CA PRO A 133 51.68 40.21 18.30
C PRO A 133 52.20 38.76 18.11
N THR A 134 51.32 37.77 18.06
CA THR A 134 51.65 36.36 17.83
C THR A 134 51.81 36.00 16.36
N PHE A 135 51.36 36.82 15.41
CA PHE A 135 51.48 36.49 13.98
C PHE A 135 52.87 36.79 13.39
N GLU A 136 53.69 37.60 14.06
CA GLU A 136 54.98 38.06 13.52
C GLU A 136 56.16 37.12 13.76
N SER A 137 55.98 35.99 14.47
CA SER A 137 57.11 35.12 14.90
C SER A 137 57.08 33.67 14.43
N ALA A 138 56.19 33.27 13.50
CA ALA A 138 56.19 31.89 12.97
C ALA A 138 56.48 31.88 11.45
N PRO A 139 57.46 31.09 10.96
CA PRO A 139 57.86 31.11 9.56
C PRO A 139 56.72 30.62 8.66
N ALA A 140 56.42 31.42 7.63
CA ALA A 140 55.25 31.36 6.74
C ALA A 140 54.96 30.04 6.00
N ARG A 141 55.72 28.96 6.22
CA ARG A 141 55.51 27.67 5.56
C ARG A 141 54.51 26.77 6.29
N ASP A 142 54.38 26.88 7.62
CA ASP A 142 53.46 26.02 8.37
C ASP A 142 52.00 26.47 8.25
N ASN A 143 51.75 27.76 8.01
CA ASN A 143 50.40 28.30 7.80
C ASN A 143 49.77 27.88 6.46
N MET A 144 50.57 27.56 5.44
CA MET A 144 50.06 27.09 4.16
C MET A 144 49.51 25.65 4.25
N LEU A 145 50.09 24.81 5.12
CA LEU A 145 49.66 23.42 5.32
C LEU A 145 48.38 23.32 6.14
N VAL A 146 48.20 24.18 7.14
CA VAL A 146 46.95 24.24 7.93
C VAL A 146 45.76 24.67 7.08
N THR A 147 45.98 25.55 6.10
CA THR A 147 44.91 26.01 5.21
C THR A 147 44.49 24.92 4.21
N LEU A 148 45.41 24.02 3.82
CA LEU A 148 45.12 22.94 2.88
C LEU A 148 44.42 21.74 3.53
N THR A 149 44.76 21.39 4.77
CA THR A 149 44.10 20.27 5.47
C THR A 149 42.68 20.60 5.94
N ALA A 150 42.34 21.89 6.07
CA ALA A 150 40.98 22.33 6.37
C ALA A 150 39.96 22.06 5.23
N TYR A 151 40.44 21.84 4.00
CA TYR A 151 39.58 21.54 2.85
C TYR A 151 39.41 20.04 2.55
N GLU A 152 40.21 19.15 3.15
CA GLU A 152 40.25 17.73 2.76
C GLU A 152 39.37 16.81 3.62
N GLN A 153 38.63 17.35 4.59
CA GLN A 153 37.72 16.56 5.46
C GLN A 153 36.21 16.76 5.20
N HIS A 154 35.81 17.32 4.05
CA HIS A 154 34.40 17.32 3.63
C HIS A 154 34.20 16.82 2.19
#